data_AF-A0A847JMG2-F1
#
_entry.id   AF-A0A847JMG2-F1
#
_cell.length_a   1.000
_cell.length_b   1.000
_cell.length_c   1.000
_cell.angle_alpha   90.00
_cell.angle_beta   90.00
_cell.angle_gamma   90.00
#
_symmetry.space_group_name_H-M   'P 1'
#
loop_
_entity.id
_entity.type
_entity.pdbx_description
1 polymer ?
#
loop_
_entity_poly.entity_id
_entity_poly.type
_entity_poly.pdbx_seq_one_letter_code
_entity_poly.pdbx_strand_id
1 'polypeptide(L)'
;RGLLHPEAMITHVGGLNAVAETTINLDKIPGGKKLIYTHKKLDLVAIADFAERGKTDPFYAELARITEAHDGLWCKEAEDYLLQHAPEI
;
A
#
# COMPACT_ATOMS: atom_id res chain seq x y z
N ARG A 1 -25.01 1.82 -13.13
CA ARG A 1 -24.74 0.98 -11.93
C ARG A 1 -23.28 0.58 -11.99
N GLY A 2 -22.50 0.73 -10.91
CA GLY A 2 -21.10 0.23 -10.84
C GLY A 2 -19.99 1.15 -11.37
N LEU A 3 -20.11 2.48 -11.26
CA LEU A 3 -19.07 3.43 -11.71
C LEU A 3 -17.95 3.69 -10.68
N LEU A 4 -18.03 3.08 -9.50
CA LEU A 4 -17.01 3.21 -8.47
C LEU A 4 -16.01 2.07 -8.64
N HIS A 5 -14.75 2.44 -8.80
CA HIS A 5 -13.57 1.58 -8.79
C HIS A 5 -12.84 1.80 -7.46
N PRO A 6 -13.19 1.10 -6.37
CA PRO A 6 -12.56 1.30 -5.06
C PRO A 6 -11.05 1.10 -5.08
N GLU A 7 -10.55 0.24 -5.97
CA GLU A 7 -9.13 0.00 -6.24
C GLU A 7 -8.40 1.29 -6.64
N ALA A 8 -9.02 2.13 -7.47
CA ALA A 8 -8.47 3.41 -7.91
C ALA A 8 -8.38 4.45 -6.78
N MET A 9 -9.08 4.23 -5.66
CA MET A 9 -9.01 5.12 -4.51
C MET A 9 -7.87 4.75 -3.56
N ILE A 10 -7.33 3.52 -3.61
CA ILE A 10 -6.24 3.10 -2.73
C ILE A 10 -4.96 3.77 -3.22
N THR A 11 -4.40 4.63 -2.38
CA THR A 11 -3.17 5.39 -2.70
C THR A 11 -2.02 5.02 -1.80
N HIS A 12 -2.32 4.52 -0.60
CA HIS A 12 -1.33 4.12 0.39
C HIS A 12 -1.70 2.80 1.02
N VAL A 13 -0.67 2.03 1.40
CA VAL A 13 -0.79 0.75 2.10
C VAL A 13 0.13 0.77 3.31
N GLY A 14 -0.36 0.27 4.46
CA GLY A 14 0.41 0.24 5.71
C GLY A 14 -0.05 -0.86 6.67
N GLY A 15 0.66 -0.99 7.78
CA GLY A 15 0.39 -1.94 8.86
C GLY A 15 -0.28 -1.30 10.07
N LEU A 16 -0.63 -2.11 11.07
CA LEU A 16 -1.28 -1.64 12.30
C LEU A 16 -0.44 -0.60 13.04
N ASN A 17 0.89 -0.76 13.03
CA ASN A 17 1.84 0.15 13.65
C ASN A 17 1.75 1.59 13.12
N ALA A 18 1.31 1.79 11.86
CA ALA A 18 1.23 3.11 11.24
C ALA A 18 -0.08 3.86 11.54
N VAL A 19 -1.10 3.20 12.13
CA VAL A 19 -2.46 3.76 12.24
C VAL A 19 -2.52 5.03 13.08
N ALA A 20 -1.89 5.04 14.26
CA ALA A 20 -1.97 6.17 15.18
C ALA A 20 -1.41 7.45 14.54
N GLU A 21 -0.21 7.36 13.98
CA GLU A 21 0.45 8.49 13.30
C GLU A 21 -0.30 8.91 12.03
N THR A 22 -0.76 7.94 11.22
CA THR A 22 -1.55 8.21 10.01
C THR A 22 -2.84 8.95 10.35
N THR A 23 -3.51 8.58 11.45
CA THR A 23 -4.75 9.22 11.88
C THR A 23 -4.52 10.64 12.38
N ILE A 24 -3.47 10.84 13.19
CA ILE A 24 -3.11 12.16 13.74
C ILE A 24 -2.75 13.15 12.62
N ASN A 25 -2.10 12.68 11.55
CA ASN A 25 -1.60 13.51 10.45
C ASN A 25 -2.41 13.36 9.15
N LEU A 26 -3.64 12.83 9.23
CA LEU A 26 -4.41 12.47 8.04
C LEU A 26 -4.63 13.67 7.08
N ASP A 27 -4.80 14.87 7.62
CA ASP A 27 -4.97 16.13 6.90
C ASP A 27 -3.72 16.54 6.10
N LYS A 28 -2.54 16.06 6.50
CA LYS A 28 -1.24 16.36 5.89
C LYS A 28 -0.78 15.30 4.91
N ILE A 29 -1.38 14.10 4.94
CA ILE A 29 -1.03 12.97 4.07
C ILE A 29 -1.91 13.00 2.82
N PRO A 30 -1.37 13.35 1.64
CA PRO A 30 -2.15 13.43 0.41
C PRO A 30 -2.67 12.06 -0.04
N GLY A 31 -3.49 12.04 -1.09
CA GLY A 31 -4.06 10.81 -1.65
C GLY A 31 -5.41 10.41 -1.05
N GLY A 32 -6.05 9.43 -1.68
CA GLY A 32 -7.38 8.96 -1.31
C GLY A 32 -7.38 8.06 -0.07
N LYS A 33 -7.68 6.79 -0.28
CA LYS A 33 -7.80 5.74 0.75
C LYS A 33 -6.42 5.24 1.19
N LYS A 34 -6.25 5.14 2.51
CA LYS A 34 -5.09 4.56 3.21
C LYS A 34 -5.50 3.17 3.70
N LEU A 35 -5.06 2.12 3.01
CA LEU A 35 -5.41 0.74 3.34
C LEU A 35 -4.47 0.22 4.44
N ILE A 36 -5.04 -0.32 5.51
CA ILE A 36 -4.27 -0.83 6.65
C ILE A 36 -4.50 -2.33 6.81
N TYR A 37 -3.40 -3.08 6.85
CA TYR A 37 -3.38 -4.49 7.21
C TYR A 37 -3.10 -4.65 8.71
N THR A 38 -4.14 -4.96 9.47
CA THR A 38 -4.13 -4.92 10.95
C THR A 38 -3.25 -5.97 11.63
N HIS A 39 -2.75 -6.95 10.89
CA HIS A 39 -1.87 -8.01 11.38
C HIS A 39 -0.44 -7.86 10.84
N LYS A 40 -0.14 -6.75 10.17
CA LYS A 40 1.18 -6.47 9.58
C LYS A 40 1.85 -5.28 10.25
N LYS A 41 3.19 -5.32 10.28
CA LYS A 41 4.07 -4.24 10.70
C LYS A 41 4.74 -3.64 9.47
N LEU A 42 4.14 -2.57 8.96
CA LEU A 42 4.55 -1.88 7.73
C LEU A 42 4.30 -0.38 7.91
N ASP A 43 5.26 0.46 7.53
CA ASP A 43 5.05 1.90 7.48
C ASP A 43 3.93 2.24 6.48
N LEU A 44 3.30 3.40 6.61
CA LEU A 44 2.37 3.86 5.59
C LEU A 44 3.17 4.28 4.35
N VAL A 45 2.97 3.59 3.22
CA VAL A 45 3.71 3.83 1.98
C VAL A 45 2.75 4.13 0.84
N ALA A 46 3.05 5.16 0.04
CA ALA A 46 2.32 5.43 -1.19
C ALA A 46 2.66 4.37 -2.24
N ILE A 47 1.67 3.89 -2.99
CA ILE A 47 1.91 2.91 -4.07
C ILE A 47 2.89 3.47 -5.11
N ALA A 48 2.80 4.78 -5.39
CA ALA A 48 3.71 5.48 -6.29
C ALA A 48 5.18 5.46 -5.84
N ASP A 49 5.46 5.23 -4.56
CA ASP A 49 6.82 5.18 -4.01
C ASP A 49 7.43 3.77 -4.04
N PHE A 50 6.68 2.73 -4.44
CA PHE A 50 7.19 1.35 -4.43
C PHE A 50 8.42 1.16 -5.31
N ALA A 51 8.43 1.74 -6.52
CA ALA A 51 9.58 1.62 -7.42
C ALA A 51 10.85 2.26 -6.83
N GLU A 52 10.72 3.39 -6.14
CA GLU A 52 11.86 4.05 -5.50
C GLU A 52 12.39 3.21 -4.33
N ARG A 53 11.51 2.75 -3.43
CA ARG A 53 11.90 1.88 -2.31
C ARG A 53 12.46 0.53 -2.79
N GLY A 54 11.94 0.04 -3.90
CA GLY A 54 12.35 -1.20 -4.56
C GLY A 54 13.81 -1.21 -5.00
N LYS A 55 14.44 -0.04 -5.17
CA LYS A 55 15.88 0.04 -5.46
C LYS A 55 16.75 -0.53 -4.36
N THR A 56 16.25 -0.54 -3.12
CA THR A 56 16.99 -1.00 -1.94
C THR A 56 16.31 -2.14 -1.20
N ASP A 57 15.02 -2.36 -1.43
CA ASP A 57 14.23 -3.38 -0.75
C ASP A 57 13.46 -4.28 -1.75
N PRO A 58 13.85 -5.56 -1.88
CA PRO A 58 13.19 -6.51 -2.79
C PRO A 58 11.68 -6.66 -2.58
N PHE A 59 11.18 -6.45 -1.35
CA PHE A 59 9.75 -6.51 -1.06
C PHE A 59 8.98 -5.43 -1.84
N TYR A 60 9.49 -4.20 -1.84
CA TYR A 60 8.88 -3.11 -2.59
C TYR A 60 9.15 -3.20 -4.10
N ALA A 61 10.27 -3.80 -4.51
CA ALA A 61 10.55 -4.04 -5.93
C ALA A 61 9.50 -4.96 -6.57
N GLU A 62 9.10 -6.02 -5.87
CA GLU A 62 8.08 -6.93 -6.38
C GLU A 62 6.68 -6.29 -6.34
N LEU A 63 6.35 -5.53 -5.29
CA LEU A 63 5.11 -4.75 -5.26
C LEU A 63 5.04 -3.72 -6.39
N ALA A 64 6.15 -3.06 -6.72
CA ALA A 64 6.23 -2.15 -7.86
C ALA A 64 5.93 -2.90 -9.17
N ARG A 65 6.61 -4.03 -9.41
CA ARG A 65 6.38 -4.86 -10.60
C ARG A 65 4.92 -5.28 -10.75
N ILE A 66 4.30 -5.75 -9.66
CA ILE A 66 2.90 -6.19 -9.68
C ILE A 66 1.98 -5.00 -9.97
N THR A 67 2.11 -3.91 -9.23
CA THR A 67 1.21 -2.74 -9.41
C THR A 67 1.38 -2.08 -10.78
N GLU A 68 2.60 -2.00 -11.33
CA GLU A 68 2.85 -1.51 -12.69
C GLU A 68 2.14 -2.34 -13.77
N ALA A 69 2.05 -3.68 -13.60
CA ALA A 69 1.28 -4.55 -14.48
C ALA A 69 -0.24 -4.35 -14.38
N HIS A 70 -0.70 -3.62 -13.36
CA HIS A 70 -2.11 -3.31 -13.07
C HIS A 70 -2.39 -1.79 -13.06
N ASP A 71 -1.79 -1.05 -14.00
CA ASP A 71 -1.99 0.40 -14.17
C ASP A 71 -1.64 1.25 -12.94
N GLY A 72 -0.71 0.77 -12.12
CA GLY A 72 -0.29 1.42 -10.86
C GLY A 72 -1.34 1.31 -9.74
N LEU A 73 -2.34 0.44 -9.89
CA LEU A 73 -3.43 0.27 -8.93
C LEU A 73 -3.17 -0.89 -7.97
N TRP A 74 -3.77 -0.79 -6.77
CA TRP A 74 -3.77 -1.91 -5.84
C TRP A 74 -4.63 -3.05 -6.36
N CYS A 75 -4.08 -4.26 -6.41
CA CYS A 75 -4.74 -5.44 -6.96
C CYS A 75 -4.63 -6.65 -6.01
N LYS A 76 -5.32 -7.75 -6.37
CA LYS A 76 -5.34 -8.98 -5.57
C LYS A 76 -3.96 -9.62 -5.43
N GLU A 77 -3.18 -9.64 -6.51
CA GLU A 77 -1.81 -10.20 -6.51
C GLU A 77 -0.90 -9.43 -5.54
N ALA A 78 -0.98 -8.09 -5.54
CA ALA A 78 -0.18 -7.25 -4.63
C ALA A 78 -0.59 -7.48 -3.17
N GLU A 79 -1.89 -7.61 -2.90
CA GLU A 79 -2.39 -7.95 -1.57
C GLU A 79 -1.90 -9.33 -1.11
N ASP A 80 -2.03 -10.36 -1.94
CA ASP A 80 -1.61 -11.72 -1.58
C ASP A 80 -0.10 -11.78 -1.34
N TYR A 81 0.70 -11.06 -2.14
CA TYR A 81 2.13 -10.93 -1.93
C TYR A 81 2.45 -10.23 -0.61
N LEU A 82 1.80 -9.10 -0.32
CA LEU A 82 1.98 -8.37 0.94
C LEU A 82 1.63 -9.25 2.15
N LEU A 83 0.51 -9.95 2.11
CA LEU A 83 0.07 -10.82 3.20
C LEU A 83 1.07 -11.95 3.48
N GLN A 84 1.77 -12.44 2.47
CA GLN A 84 2.77 -13.51 2.61
C GLN A 84 4.14 -13.01 3.08
N HIS A 85 4.56 -11.80 2.67
CA HIS A 85 5.96 -11.36 2.83
C HIS A 85 6.13 -10.20 3.83
N ALA A 86 5.09 -9.41 4.09
CA ALA A 86 5.20 -8.31 5.04
C ALA A 86 5.38 -8.84 6.48
N PRO A 87 6.24 -8.18 7.29
CA PRO A 87 6.42 -8.53 8.69
C PRO A 87 5.10 -8.51 9.46
N GLU A 88 4.95 -9.44 10.41
CA GLU A 88 3.81 -9.48 11.33
C GLU A 88 4.06 -8.58 12.56
N ILE A 89 2.99 -8.26 13.30
CA ILE A 89 3.06 -7.51 14.57
C ILE A 89 2.82 -8.40 15.78
#